data_AF-A0A178MCT4-F1
#
_entry.id   AF-A0A178MCT4-F1
#
_cell.length_a   1.000
_cell.length_b   1.000
_cell.length_c   1.000
_cell.angle_alpha   90.00
_cell.angle_beta   90.00
_cell.angle_gamma   90.00
#
_symmetry.space_group_name_H-M   'P 1'
#
loop_
_entity.id
_entity.type
_entity.pdbx_description
1 polymer ?
#
loop_
_entity_poly.entity_id
_entity_poly.type
_entity_poly.pdbx_seq_one_letter_code
_entity_poly.pdbx_strand_id
1 'polypeptide(L)'
;MALLGSLIALGAALVFAALAIATLWGGWQAVQRELVRGFVSTNPPVGERIWSILFTVVPLLGAALLGLLAAWRIAQVAFGLG
;
A
#
# COMPACT_ATOMS: atom_id res chain seq x y z
N MET A 1 27.63 11.03 -14.29
CA MET A 1 27.37 10.05 -13.21
C MET A 1 26.17 10.46 -12.35
N ALA A 2 26.17 11.65 -11.71
CA ALA A 2 25.08 12.08 -10.82
C ALA A 2 23.69 12.21 -11.50
N LEU A 3 23.63 12.75 -12.72
CA LEU A 3 22.37 12.98 -13.44
C LEU A 3 21.65 11.66 -13.78
N LEU A 4 22.40 10.65 -14.25
CA LEU A 4 21.86 9.33 -14.58
C LEU A 4 21.36 8.60 -13.32
N GLY A 5 22.09 8.69 -12.22
CA GLY A 5 21.67 8.14 -10.93
C GLY A 5 20.38 8.77 -10.40
N SER A 6 20.23 10.10 -10.53
CA SER A 6 19.00 10.80 -10.14
C SER A 6 17.78 10.38 -10.96
N LEU A 7 17.96 10.17 -12.27
CA LEU A 7 16.87 9.71 -13.15
C LEU A 7 16.41 8.30 -12.79
N ILE A 8 17.35 7.39 -12.50
CA ILE A 8 17.03 6.03 -12.05
C ILE A 8 16.30 6.08 -10.71
N ALA A 9 16.78 6.90 -9.76
CA ALA A 9 16.12 7.07 -8.47
C ALA A 9 14.69 7.61 -8.62
N LEU A 10 14.47 8.62 -9.46
CA LEU A 10 13.11 9.13 -9.75
C LEU A 10 12.21 8.03 -10.33
N GLY A 11 12.73 7.24 -11.26
CA GLY A 11 11.99 6.08 -11.80
C GLY A 11 11.59 5.09 -10.71
N ALA A 12 12.52 4.74 -9.81
CA ALA A 12 12.23 3.86 -8.68
C ALA A 12 11.19 4.47 -7.72
N ALA A 13 11.28 5.76 -7.39
CA ALA A 13 10.33 6.45 -6.54
C ALA A 13 8.90 6.38 -7.11
N LEU A 14 8.76 6.59 -8.43
CA LEU A 14 7.48 6.48 -9.13
C LEU A 14 6.91 5.06 -9.08
N VAL A 15 7.76 4.04 -9.24
CA VAL A 15 7.34 2.63 -9.13
C VAL A 15 6.82 2.32 -7.73
N PHE A 16 7.53 2.74 -6.67
CA PHE A 16 7.08 2.54 -5.29
C PHE A 16 5.77 3.27 -4.98
N ALA A 17 5.60 4.50 -5.48
CA ALA A 17 4.35 5.24 -5.35
C ALA A 17 3.20 4.52 -6.08
N ALA A 18 3.42 4.07 -7.32
CA ALA A 18 2.43 3.32 -8.09
C ALA A 18 2.04 2.01 -7.40
N LEU A 19 3.02 1.27 -6.85
CA LEU A 19 2.77 0.06 -6.09
C LEU A 19 1.93 0.33 -4.84
N ALA A 20 2.23 1.38 -4.08
CA ALA A 20 1.43 1.74 -2.90
C ALA A 20 -0.03 2.04 -3.26
N ILE A 21 -0.27 2.78 -4.34
CA ILE A 21 -1.62 3.07 -4.85
C ILE A 21 -2.32 1.78 -5.30
N ALA A 22 -1.62 0.92 -6.05
CA ALA A 22 -2.14 -0.36 -6.51
C ALA A 22 -2.48 -1.29 -5.34
N THR A 23 -1.66 -1.32 -4.28
CA THR A 23 -1.93 -2.07 -3.05
C THR A 23 -3.21 -1.57 -2.37
N LEU A 24 -3.40 -0.27 -2.23
CA LEU A 24 -4.63 0.29 -1.65
C LEU A 24 -5.86 -0.05 -2.49
N TRP A 25 -5.76 0.12 -3.81
CA TRP A 25 -6.85 -0.19 -4.73
C TRP A 25 -7.20 -1.68 -4.69
N GLY A 26 -6.22 -2.56 -4.86
CA GLY A 26 -6.40 -4.01 -4.86
C GLY A 26 -6.97 -4.49 -3.52
N GLY A 27 -6.44 -3.97 -2.42
CA GLY A 27 -6.96 -4.22 -1.08
C GLY A 27 -8.40 -3.82 -0.89
N TRP A 28 -8.78 -2.63 -1.35
CA TRP A 28 -10.15 -2.16 -1.30
C TRP A 28 -11.09 -3.09 -2.08
N GLN A 29 -10.69 -3.50 -3.29
CA GLN A 29 -11.48 -4.45 -4.08
C GLN A 29 -11.61 -5.81 -3.39
N ALA A 30 -10.54 -6.35 -2.81
CA ALA A 30 -10.56 -7.61 -2.08
C ALA A 30 -11.48 -7.54 -0.85
N VAL A 31 -11.38 -6.47 -0.04
CA VAL A 31 -12.25 -6.26 1.12
C VAL A 31 -13.72 -6.22 0.70
N GLN A 32 -14.07 -5.46 -0.33
CA GLN A 32 -15.46 -5.33 -0.76
C GLN A 32 -16.02 -6.61 -1.39
N ARG A 33 -15.24 -7.24 -2.28
CA ARG A 33 -15.72 -8.37 -3.09
C ARG A 33 -15.64 -9.72 -2.38
N GLU A 34 -14.69 -9.87 -1.46
CA GLU A 34 -14.42 -11.15 -0.80
C GLU A 34 -14.79 -11.09 0.69
N LEU A 35 -14.20 -10.15 1.45
CA LEU A 35 -14.36 -10.13 2.91
C LEU A 35 -15.79 -9.74 3.33
N VAL A 36 -16.27 -8.57 2.88
CA VAL A 36 -17.60 -8.05 3.21
C VAL A 36 -18.68 -8.96 2.65
N ARG A 37 -18.52 -9.42 1.41
CA ARG A 37 -19.42 -10.40 0.80
C ARG A 37 -19.44 -11.73 1.58
N GLY A 38 -18.28 -12.19 2.04
CA GLY A 38 -18.14 -13.36 2.89
C GLY A 38 -18.94 -13.25 4.18
N PHE A 39 -18.92 -12.09 4.85
CA PHE A 39 -19.69 -11.85 6.07
C PHE A 39 -21.20 -11.96 5.88
N VAL A 40 -21.72 -11.67 4.68
CA VAL A 40 -23.15 -11.85 4.39
C VAL A 40 -23.51 -13.34 4.33
N SER A 41 -22.61 -14.17 3.79
CA SER A 41 -22.83 -15.61 3.62
C SER A 41 -22.66 -16.39 4.93
N THR A 42 -21.56 -16.18 5.64
CA THR A 42 -21.23 -16.92 6.87
C THR A 42 -21.84 -16.33 8.14
N ASN A 43 -22.35 -15.09 8.06
CA ASN A 43 -22.94 -14.34 9.16
C ASN A 43 -22.17 -14.45 10.50
N PRO A 44 -20.86 -14.18 10.53
CA PRO A 44 -20.05 -14.36 11.73
C PRO A 44 -20.43 -13.32 12.81
N PRO A 45 -20.14 -13.62 14.09
CA PRO A 45 -20.36 -12.68 15.20
C PRO A 45 -19.56 -11.38 15.00
N VAL A 46 -20.05 -10.29 15.61
CA VAL A 46 -19.49 -8.93 15.43
C VAL A 46 -18.00 -8.86 15.76
N GLY A 47 -17.55 -9.55 16.82
CA GLY A 47 -16.15 -9.59 17.20
C GLY A 47 -15.25 -10.16 16.11
N GLU A 48 -15.66 -11.26 15.48
CA GLU A 48 -14.91 -11.88 14.37
C GLU A 48 -14.88 -10.97 13.13
N ARG A 49 -15.96 -10.23 12.84
CA ARG A 49 -15.98 -9.25 11.74
C ARG A 49 -14.96 -8.14 11.97
N ILE A 50 -14.94 -7.57 13.18
CA ILE A 50 -14.01 -6.48 13.53
C ILE A 50 -12.57 -6.96 13.40
N TRP A 51 -12.25 -8.12 13.99
CA TRP A 51 -10.90 -8.69 13.89
C TRP A 51 -10.52 -9.01 12.45
N SER A 52 -11.42 -9.59 11.66
CA SER A 52 -11.17 -9.90 10.25
C SER A 52 -10.89 -8.63 9.44
N ILE A 53 -11.63 -7.55 9.67
CA ILE A 53 -11.38 -6.26 9.03
C ILE A 53 -10.02 -5.70 9.47
N LEU A 54 -9.73 -5.68 10.77
CA LEU A 54 -8.47 -5.15 11.30
C LEU A 54 -7.25 -5.89 10.75
N PHE A 55 -7.26 -7.23 10.81
CA PHE A 55 -6.16 -8.04 10.30
C PHE A 55 -6.01 -8.01 8.78
N THR A 56 -7.02 -7.53 8.05
CA THR A 56 -6.91 -7.30 6.60
C THR A 56 -6.42 -5.88 6.29
N VAL A 57 -7.03 -4.87 6.91
CA VAL A 57 -6.79 -3.46 6.59
C VAL A 57 -5.48 -2.96 7.17
N VAL A 58 -5.10 -3.38 8.38
CA VAL A 58 -3.87 -2.89 9.03
C VAL A 58 -2.62 -3.28 8.24
N PRO A 59 -2.41 -4.54 7.82
CA PRO A 59 -1.26 -4.90 6.99
C PRO A 59 -1.27 -4.20 5.63
N LEU A 60 -2.46 -4.01 5.04
CA LEU A 60 -2.62 -3.31 3.77
C LEU A 60 -2.13 -1.86 3.87
N LEU A 61 -2.59 -1.14 4.89
CA LEU A 61 -2.17 0.23 5.15
C LEU A 61 -0.68 0.28 5.48
N GLY A 62 -0.17 -0.68 6.26
CA GLY A 62 1.25 -0.79 6.57
C GLY A 62 2.11 -0.91 5.31
N ALA A 63 1.75 -1.82 4.39
CA ALA A 63 2.45 -2.00 3.13
C ALA A 63 2.40 -0.74 2.25
N ALA A 64 1.23 -0.10 2.13
CA ALA A 64 1.07 1.12 1.36
C ALA A 64 1.87 2.29 1.93
N LEU A 65 1.84 2.49 3.25
CA LEU A 65 2.59 3.55 3.93
C LEU A 65 4.10 3.35 3.80
N LEU A 66 4.59 2.12 3.93
CA LEU A 66 6.00 1.81 3.71
C LEU A 66 6.41 2.03 2.25
N GLY A 67 5.56 1.68 1.29
CA GLY A 67 5.79 1.97 -0.12
C GLY A 67 5.87 3.48 -0.42
N LEU A 68 4.97 4.28 0.15
CA LEU A 68 5.01 5.74 0.04
C LEU A 68 6.23 6.34 0.73
N LEU A 69 6.61 5.83 1.91
CA LEU A 69 7.80 6.26 2.61
C LEU A 69 9.06 5.96 1.79
N ALA A 70 9.14 4.78 1.17
CA ALA A 70 10.24 4.42 0.27
C ALA A 70 10.30 5.38 -0.92
N ALA A 71 9.16 5.62 -1.59
CA ALA A 71 9.07 6.57 -2.71
C ALA A 71 9.56 7.97 -2.29
N TRP A 72 9.12 8.46 -1.13
CA TRP A 72 9.52 9.75 -0.59
C TRP A 72 11.02 9.83 -0.31
N ARG A 73 11.59 8.82 0.35
CA ARG A 73 13.04 8.77 0.65
C ARG A 73 13.88 8.71 -0.62
N ILE A 74 13.47 7.92 -1.61
CA ILE A 74 14.17 7.84 -2.89
C ILE A 74 14.10 9.18 -3.63
N ALA A 75 12.95 9.87 -3.61
CA ALA A 75 12.83 11.20 -4.19
C ALA A 75 13.75 12.22 -3.50
N GLN A 76 13.86 12.20 -2.17
CA GLN A 76 14.80 13.06 -1.44
C GLN A 76 16.24 12.85 -1.92
N VAL A 77 16.68 11.60 -2.05
CA VAL A 77 18.02 11.27 -2.57
C VAL A 77 18.19 11.75 -4.00
N ALA A 78 17.18 11.58 -4.85
CA ALA A 78 17.22 12.03 -6.24
C ALA A 78 17.39 13.56 -6.37
N PHE A 79 16.82 14.32 -5.45
CA PHE A 79 16.94 15.79 -5.38
C PHE A 79 18.14 16.28 -4.54
N GLY A 80 18.92 15.38 -3.94
CA GLY A 80 20.04 15.75 -3.07
C GLY A 80 19.62 16.40 -1.74
N LEU A 81 18.41 16.09 -1.26
CA LEU A 81 17.81 16.65 -0.04
C LEU A 81 18.01 15.77 1.21
N GLY A 82 18.80 14.70 1.10
CA GLY A 82 19.01 13.70 2.15
C GLY A 82 20.35 13.01 2.05
#